data_AF-A0A8T5LPI1-F1
#
_entry.id   AF-A0A8T5LPI1-F1
#
_cell.length_a   1.000
_cell.length_b   1.000
_cell.length_c   1.000
_cell.angle_alpha   90.00
_cell.angle_beta   90.00
_cell.angle_gamma   90.00
#
_symmetry.space_group_name_H-M   'P 1'
#
loop_
_entity.id
_entity.type
_entity.pdbx_description
1 polymer ?
#
loop_
_entity_poly.entity_id
_entity_poly.type
_entity_poly.pdbx_seq_one_letter_code
_entity_poly.pdbx_strand_id
1 'polypeptide(L)'
;MEYTREQFDTILDKSRQILADKSLDDCPCTQNCEWHGKCFECVKIHRVKGKHIPECLQHIFQDKFEALANCIERKTADDRPVVK
;
A
#
# COMPACT_ATOMS: atom_id res chain seq x y z
N MET A 1 19.76 -4.09 -3.72
CA MET A 1 19.66 -5.31 -2.89
C MET A 1 19.59 -6.45 -3.89
N GLU A 2 20.63 -7.27 -3.98
CA GLU A 2 20.67 -8.40 -4.91
C GLU A 2 20.15 -9.65 -4.21
N TYR A 3 19.27 -10.39 -4.88
CA TYR A 3 18.70 -11.64 -4.37
C TYR A 3 19.39 -12.83 -5.03
N THR A 4 19.62 -13.91 -4.28
CA THR A 4 19.97 -15.20 -4.89
C THR A 4 18.79 -15.76 -5.66
N ARG A 5 19.05 -16.69 -6.59
CA ARG A 5 17.99 -17.36 -7.36
C ARG A 5 16.97 -18.05 -6.44
N GLU A 6 17.45 -18.77 -5.42
CA GLU A 6 16.59 -19.45 -4.46
C GLU A 6 15.72 -18.48 -3.65
N GLN A 7 16.27 -17.33 -3.26
CA GLN A 7 15.51 -16.27 -2.60
C GLN A 7 14.42 -15.70 -3.51
N PHE A 8 14.75 -15.47 -4.78
CA PHE A 8 13.80 -14.97 -5.76
C PHE A 8 12.66 -15.97 -6.02
N ASP A 9 12.99 -17.25 -6.18
CA ASP A 9 12.01 -18.32 -6.38
C ASP A 9 11.05 -18.39 -5.17
N THR A 10 11.59 -18.28 -3.96
CA THR A 10 10.78 -18.21 -2.72
C THR A 10 9.82 -17.01 -2.71
N ILE A 11 10.28 -15.84 -3.15
CA ILE A 11 9.44 -14.62 -3.23
C ILE A 11 8.32 -14.83 -4.26
N LEU A 12 8.62 -15.43 -5.41
CA LEU A 12 7.63 -15.73 -6.43
C LEU A 12 6.55 -16.68 -5.91
N ASP A 13 6.94 -17.75 -5.21
CA ASP A 13 5.99 -18.71 -4.66
C ASP A 13 5.06 -18.08 -3.62
N LYS A 14 5.61 -17.25 -2.73
CA LYS A 14 4.79 -16.46 -1.78
C LYS A 14 3.84 -15.51 -2.51
N SER A 15 4.31 -14.84 -3.57
CA SER A 15 3.49 -13.93 -4.36
C SER A 15 2.31 -14.66 -5.01
N ARG A 16 2.53 -15.88 -5.53
CA ARG A 16 1.46 -16.73 -6.09
C ARG A 16 0.43 -17.13 -5.04
N GLN A 17 0.86 -17.45 -3.82
CA GLN A 17 -0.04 -17.79 -2.71
C GLN A 17 -0.94 -16.60 -2.34
N ILE A 18 -0.35 -15.40 -2.23
CA ILE A 18 -1.10 -14.16 -1.96
C ILE A 18 -2.14 -13.91 -3.05
N LEU A 19 -1.76 -14.06 -4.33
CA LEU A 19 -2.67 -13.86 -5.46
C LEU A 19 -3.81 -14.90 -5.53
N ALA A 20 -3.64 -16.07 -4.91
CA ALA A 20 -4.67 -17.11 -4.85
C ALA A 20 -5.64 -16.90 -3.67
N ASP A 21 -5.25 -16.12 -2.66
CA ASP A 21 -6.05 -15.85 -1.48
C ASP A 21 -7.08 -14.74 -1.76
N LYS A 22 -8.32 -15.17 -1.99
CA LYS A 22 -9.44 -14.27 -2.27
C LYS A 22 -9.87 -13.41 -1.08
N SER A 23 -9.41 -13.71 0.14
CA SER A 23 -9.70 -12.85 1.30
C SER A 23 -9.04 -11.46 1.19
N LEU A 24 -8.12 -11.29 0.23
CA LEU A 24 -7.41 -10.06 -0.05
C LEU A 24 -8.01 -9.26 -1.23
N ASP A 25 -9.12 -9.73 -1.81
CA ASP A 25 -9.76 -9.08 -2.97
C ASP A 25 -10.53 -7.81 -2.56
N ASP A 26 -10.95 -7.70 -1.30
CA ASP A 26 -11.73 -6.57 -0.80
C ASP A 26 -10.87 -5.31 -0.64
N CYS A 27 -11.40 -4.18 -1.12
CA CYS A 27 -10.70 -2.91 -1.03
C CYS A 27 -10.83 -2.32 0.39
N PRO A 28 -9.72 -2.10 1.13
CA PRO A 28 -9.78 -1.61 2.51
C PRO A 28 -9.96 -0.08 2.62
N CYS A 29 -10.04 0.63 1.49
CA CYS A 29 -10.11 2.09 1.47
C CYS A 29 -11.40 2.59 2.12
N THR A 30 -11.29 3.56 3.02
CA THR A 30 -12.45 4.16 3.71
C THR A 30 -12.97 5.40 3.00
N GLN A 31 -12.19 5.96 2.07
CA GLN A 31 -12.57 7.19 1.38
C GLN A 31 -13.66 6.94 0.32
N ASN A 32 -14.66 7.83 0.28
CA ASN A 32 -15.66 7.85 -0.78
C ASN A 32 -14.99 8.20 -2.13
N CYS A 33 -14.78 7.20 -2.98
CA CYS A 33 -14.03 7.29 -4.21
C CYS A 33 -14.75 6.57 -5.35
N GLU A 34 -14.83 7.20 -6.53
CA GLU A 34 -15.42 6.61 -7.75
C GLU A 34 -14.71 5.32 -8.21
N TRP A 35 -13.44 5.16 -7.82
CA TRP A 35 -12.60 4.01 -8.15
C TRP A 35 -12.48 3.00 -7.01
N HIS A 36 -13.30 3.11 -5.97
CA HIS A 36 -13.35 2.14 -4.88
C HIS A 36 -13.63 0.73 -5.44
N GLY A 37 -12.87 -0.28 -4.99
CA GLY A 37 -12.92 -1.65 -5.53
C GLY A 37 -12.24 -1.84 -6.90
N LYS A 38 -11.86 -0.77 -7.61
CA LYS A 38 -11.19 -0.82 -8.93
C LYS A 38 -9.68 -0.61 -8.78
N CYS A 39 -9.01 -1.55 -8.13
CA CYS A 39 -7.61 -1.42 -7.71
C CYS A 39 -6.64 -1.15 -8.87
N PHE A 40 -6.85 -1.76 -10.04
CA PHE A 40 -5.98 -1.57 -11.21
C PHE A 40 -6.08 -0.15 -11.79
N GLU A 41 -7.29 0.37 -11.94
CA GLU A 41 -7.57 1.73 -12.37
C GLU A 41 -7.02 2.75 -11.37
N CYS A 42 -7.24 2.50 -10.08
CA CYS A 42 -6.72 3.33 -8.99
C CYS A 42 -5.20 3.48 -9.09
N VAL A 43 -4.46 2.37 -9.17
CA VAL A 43 -2.98 2.40 -9.27
C VAL A 43 -2.51 3.14 -10.53
N LYS A 44 -3.16 2.92 -11.69
CA LYS A 44 -2.83 3.65 -12.93
C LYS A 44 -2.97 5.16 -12.75
N ILE A 45 -4.07 5.62 -12.16
CA ILE A 45 -4.34 7.05 -11.94
C ILE A 45 -3.29 7.66 -11.01
N HIS A 46 -3.01 7.00 -9.88
CA HIS A 46 -2.02 7.49 -8.91
C HIS A 46 -0.60 7.51 -9.47
N ARG A 47 -0.23 6.51 -10.28
CA ARG A 47 1.08 6.46 -10.96
C ARG A 47 1.28 7.64 -11.92
N VAL A 48 0.26 8.04 -12.67
CA VAL A 48 0.35 9.16 -13.63
C VAL A 48 0.32 10.50 -12.90
N LYS A 49 -0.59 10.67 -11.93
CA LYS A 49 -0.74 11.95 -11.22
C LYS A 49 0.42 12.26 -10.29
N GLY A 50 0.99 11.24 -9.62
CA GLY A 50 2.16 11.38 -8.76
C GLY A 50 1.99 12.25 -7.51
N LYS A 51 0.79 12.76 -7.21
CA LYS A 51 0.55 13.66 -6.08
C LYS A 51 0.64 12.97 -4.73
N HIS A 52 0.09 11.75 -4.64
CA HIS A 52 0.11 10.91 -3.44
C HIS A 52 -0.15 9.45 -3.81
N ILE A 53 0.18 8.54 -2.90
CA ILE A 53 -0.12 7.11 -3.03
C ILE A 53 -1.59 6.79 -2.69
N PRO A 54 -2.16 5.69 -3.22
CA PRO A 54 -3.48 5.20 -2.85
C PRO A 54 -3.59 4.91 -1.35
N GLU A 55 -4.78 5.07 -0.77
CA GLU A 55 -5.04 4.82 0.66
C GLU A 55 -4.65 3.39 1.08
N CYS A 56 -5.00 2.38 0.28
CA CYS A 56 -4.67 0.98 0.57
C CYS A 56 -3.16 0.68 0.65
N LEU A 57 -2.30 1.55 0.09
CA LEU A 57 -0.84 1.38 0.13
C LEU A 57 -0.16 2.30 1.15
N GLN A 58 -0.91 3.15 1.87
CA GLN A 58 -0.33 4.10 2.84
C GLN A 58 0.43 3.38 3.97
N HIS A 59 -0.10 2.26 4.46
CA HIS A 59 0.48 1.49 5.57
C HIS A 59 1.95 1.10 5.31
N ILE A 60 2.30 0.72 4.07
CA ILE A 60 3.66 0.33 3.66
C ILE A 60 4.69 1.43 3.97
N PHE A 61 4.25 2.69 3.88
CA PHE A 61 5.09 3.86 4.09
C PHE A 61 4.96 4.40 5.52
N GLN A 62 3.75 4.37 6.09
CA GLN A 62 3.50 4.84 7.45
C GLN A 62 4.44 4.13 8.45
N ASP A 63 4.58 2.81 8.38
CA ASP A 63 5.49 2.05 9.25
C ASP A 63 6.95 2.56 9.17
N LYS A 64 7.39 2.90 7.96
CA LYS A 64 8.77 3.41 7.72
C LYS A 64 8.92 4.84 8.20
N PHE A 65 7.92 5.69 7.98
CA PHE A 65 7.93 7.07 8.43
C PHE A 65 7.80 7.18 9.94
N GLU A 66 7.02 6.33 10.59
CA GLU A 66 6.91 6.24 12.04
C GLU A 66 8.24 5.85 12.66
N ALA A 67 8.93 4.85 12.09
CA ALA A 67 10.26 4.45 12.55
C ALA A 67 11.26 5.64 12.51
N LEU A 68 11.22 6.45 11.44
CA LEU A 68 12.05 7.65 11.33
C LEU A 68 11.61 8.76 12.29
N ALA A 69 10.30 9.00 12.40
CA ALA A 69 9.73 10.02 13.28
C ALA A 69 10.12 9.77 14.74
N ASN A 70 10.15 8.50 15.17
CA ASN A 70 10.56 8.09 16.52
C ASN A 70 12.05 8.37 16.82
N CYS A 71 12.89 8.61 15.80
CA CYS A 71 14.28 9.01 16.00
C CYS A 71 14.46 10.52 16.26
N ILE A 72 13.38 11.31 16.16
CA ILE A 72 13.41 12.77 16.30
C ILE A 72 12.22 13.26 17.13
N GLU A 73 12.18 14.55 17.46
CA GLU A 73 11.07 15.17 18.22
C GLU A 73 9.86 15.50 17.33
N ARG A 74 9.58 14.68 16.30
CA ARG A 74 8.46 14.90 15.37
C ARG A 74 7.49 13.74 15.42
N LYS A 75 6.19 14.06 15.41
CA LYS A 75 5.10 13.07 15.27
C LYS A 75 4.53 13.08 13.86
N THR A 76 4.11 11.91 13.39
CA THR A 76 3.24 11.77 12.21
C THR A 76 1.78 12.01 12.61
N ALA A 77 0.99 12.57 11.71
CA ALA A 77 -0.45 12.74 11.88
C ALA A 77 -1.13 12.47 10.53
N ASP A 78 -2.27 11.80 10.57
CA ASP A 78 -3.16 11.65 9.41
C ASP A 78 -4.30 12.66 9.56
N ASP A 79 -4.33 13.65 8.70
CA ASP A 79 -5.32 14.73 8.67
C ASP A 79 -6.40 14.51 7.60
N ARG A 80 -6.39 13.35 6.93
CA ARG A 80 -7.37 13.04 5.90
C ARG A 80 -8.77 12.90 6.52
N PRO A 81 -9.81 13.50 5.93
CA PRO A 81 -11.17 13.35 6.43
C PRO A 81 -11.63 11.90 6.24
N VAL A 82 -12.10 11.24 7.30
CA VAL A 82 -12.78 9.94 7.18
C VAL A 82 -14.19 10.18 6.66
N VAL A 83 -14.43 9.88 5.38
CA VAL A 83 -15.76 9.97 4.77
C VAL A 83 -16.40 8.59 4.85
N LYS A 84 -17.29 8.38 5.83
CA LYS A 84 -18.11 7.15 5.92
C LYS A 84 -19.18 7.12 4.83
#